data_AF-A0A972WS28-F1
#
_entry.id   AF-A0A972WS28-F1
#
_cell.length_a   1.000
_cell.length_b   1.000
_cell.length_c   1.000
_cell.angle_alpha   90.00
_cell.angle_beta   90.00
_cell.angle_gamma   90.00
#
_symmetry.space_group_name_H-M   'P 1'
#
loop_
_entity.id
_entity.type
_entity.pdbx_description
1 polymer ?
#
loop_
_entity_poly.entity_id
_entity_poly.type
_entity_poly.pdbx_seq_one_letter_code
_entity_poly.pdbx_strand_id
1 'polypeptide(L)'
;MTEKGFFIPHRYARSVRRVETYLELTPLLRAAEPSMHAVLAAIDRHADIVEAFNDTDPPAPRWQQDWFPGLDGAAAYVLVRERRPAQILEIGSGHSTRFLARAVADGGLDTTITCVDPAPRADLDRLT
;
A
#
# COMPACT_ATOMS: atom_id res chain seq x y z
N MET A 1 -3.61 30.61 11.26
CA MET A 1 -2.81 29.62 10.51
C MET A 1 -2.99 28.28 11.21
N THR A 2 -3.49 27.27 10.52
CA THR A 2 -3.56 25.90 11.05
C THR A 2 -2.13 25.42 11.31
N GLU A 3 -1.82 24.97 12.53
CA GLU A 3 -0.54 24.33 12.85
C GLU A 3 -0.36 23.16 11.87
N LYS A 4 0.65 23.24 10.99
CA LYS A 4 0.95 22.17 10.03
C LYS A 4 1.16 20.86 10.79
N GLY A 5 0.52 19.77 10.37
CA GLY A 5 0.66 18.44 10.96
C GLY A 5 -0.51 17.95 11.82
N PHE A 6 -1.50 18.80 12.14
CA PHE A 6 -2.76 18.37 12.75
C PHE A 6 -3.91 18.54 11.77
N PHE A 7 -4.46 17.41 11.31
CA PHE A 7 -5.54 17.38 10.31
C PHE A 7 -6.93 17.17 10.92
N ILE A 8 -6.98 16.95 12.24
CA ILE A 8 -8.21 16.86 13.03
C ILE A 8 -8.04 17.67 14.33
N PRO A 9 -9.13 18.12 14.97
CA PRO A 9 -9.05 18.80 16.27
C PRO A 9 -8.34 17.91 17.30
N HIS A 10 -7.14 18.32 17.72
CA HIS A 10 -6.33 17.60 18.68
C HIS A 10 -6.05 18.46 19.90
N ARG A 11 -6.59 18.06 21.06
CA ARG A 11 -6.53 18.81 22.34
C ARG A 11 -5.11 19.23 22.72
N TYR A 12 -4.11 18.42 22.37
CA TYR A 12 -2.72 18.60 22.76
C TYR A 12 -1.83 19.14 21.62
N ALA A 13 -2.40 19.61 20.50
CA ALA A 13 -1.63 20.08 19.33
C ALA A 13 -0.54 21.09 19.71
N ARG A 14 -0.91 22.10 20.51
CA ARG A 14 -0.01 23.16 20.99
C ARG A 14 1.10 22.68 21.93
N SER A 15 0.94 21.50 22.56
CA SER A 15 1.95 20.94 23.47
C SER A 15 2.86 19.93 22.80
N VAL A 16 2.59 19.56 21.53
CA VAL A 16 3.46 18.64 20.80
C VAL A 16 4.79 19.33 20.52
N ARG A 17 5.87 18.70 20.98
CA ARG A 17 7.23 19.10 20.66
C ARG A 17 7.66 18.31 19.43
N ARG A 18 8.23 19.00 18.45
CA ARG A 18 8.87 18.35 17.31
C ARG A 18 10.01 17.48 17.83
N VAL A 19 9.96 16.20 17.51
CA VAL A 19 11.03 15.25 17.79
C VAL A 19 11.85 15.12 16.51
N GLU A 20 13.14 15.44 16.57
CA GLU A 20 14.02 15.29 15.39
C GLU A 20 14.31 13.82 15.08
N THR A 21 14.35 12.96 16.10
CA THR A 21 14.62 11.53 15.93
C THR A 21 13.90 10.71 16.99
N TYR A 22 13.19 9.66 16.57
CA TYR A 22 12.60 8.67 17.44
C TYR A 22 13.63 7.59 17.78
N LEU A 23 14.41 7.82 18.84
CA LEU A 23 15.49 6.92 19.25
C LEU A 23 15.00 5.51 19.57
N GLU A 24 13.77 5.40 20.07
CA GLU A 24 13.10 4.15 20.41
C GLU A 24 12.73 3.33 19.16
N LEU A 25 12.44 4.00 18.04
CA LEU A 25 12.15 3.33 16.77
C LEU A 25 13.42 2.90 16.03
N THR A 26 14.55 3.55 16.28
CA THR A 26 15.82 3.24 15.60
C THR A 26 16.21 1.76 15.67
N PRO A 27 16.24 1.09 16.84
CA PRO A 27 16.59 -0.33 16.89
C PRO A 27 15.56 -1.21 16.17
N LEU A 28 14.27 -0.85 16.22
CA LEU A 28 13.21 -1.60 15.52
C LEU A 28 13.37 -1.50 14.00
N LEU A 29 13.63 -0.30 13.49
CA LEU A 29 13.84 -0.07 12.06
C LEU A 29 15.14 -0.75 11.56
N ARG A 30 16.23 -0.69 12.34
CA ARG A 30 17.46 -1.42 12.01
C ARG A 30 17.25 -2.93 12.00
N ALA A 31 16.48 -3.46 12.95
CA ALA A 31 16.15 -4.89 12.96
C ALA A 31 15.28 -5.31 11.77
N ALA A 32 14.39 -4.41 11.30
CA ALA A 32 13.53 -4.64 10.15
C ALA A 32 14.24 -4.40 8.80
N GLU A 33 15.39 -3.73 8.78
CA GLU A 33 16.12 -3.35 7.57
C GLU A 33 16.31 -4.53 6.59
N PRO A 34 16.77 -5.74 7.01
CA PRO A 34 16.89 -6.86 6.08
C PRO A 34 15.56 -7.25 5.39
N SER A 35 14.44 -7.12 6.09
CA SER A 35 13.12 -7.38 5.51
C SER A 35 12.70 -6.29 4.53
N MET A 36 13.05 -5.02 4.78
CA MET A 36 12.83 -3.93 3.83
C MET A 36 13.63 -4.15 2.54
N HIS A 37 14.92 -4.50 2.65
CA HIS A 37 15.76 -4.85 1.50
C HIS A 37 15.19 -6.04 0.72
N ALA A 38 14.65 -7.05 1.40
CA ALA A 38 14.02 -8.19 0.74
C ALA A 38 12.78 -7.79 -0.09
N VAL A 39 12.00 -6.81 0.38
CA VAL A 39 10.87 -6.25 -0.38
C VAL A 39 11.37 -5.48 -1.60
N LEU A 40 12.38 -4.64 -1.46
CA LEU A 40 12.97 -3.91 -2.59
C LEU A 40 13.53 -4.86 -3.65
N ALA A 41 14.27 -5.88 -3.23
CA ALA A 41 14.78 -6.92 -4.13
C ALA A 41 13.64 -7.72 -4.80
N ALA A 42 12.47 -7.85 -4.16
CA ALA A 42 11.30 -8.44 -4.78
C ALA A 42 10.69 -7.51 -5.84
N ILE A 43 10.62 -6.22 -5.57
CA ILE A 43 10.21 -5.21 -6.57
C ILE A 43 11.10 -5.28 -7.80
N ASP A 44 12.42 -5.40 -7.63
CA ASP A 44 13.36 -5.53 -8.75
C ASP A 44 13.09 -6.79 -9.61
N ARG A 45 12.61 -7.89 -9.01
CA ARG A 45 12.27 -9.12 -9.76
C ARG A 45 10.99 -8.98 -10.59
N HIS A 46 10.08 -8.10 -10.19
CA HIS A 46 8.82 -7.80 -10.88
C HIS A 46 8.87 -6.41 -11.53
N ALA A 47 10.03 -5.97 -12.01
CA ALA A 47 10.22 -4.62 -12.54
C ALA A 47 9.38 -4.31 -13.79
N ASP A 48 8.82 -5.33 -14.44
CA ASP A 48 7.88 -5.20 -15.56
C ASP A 48 6.60 -4.43 -15.16
N ILE A 49 6.23 -4.45 -13.89
CA ILE A 49 5.07 -3.69 -13.39
C ILE A 49 5.21 -2.19 -13.61
N VAL A 50 6.44 -1.66 -13.65
CA VAL A 50 6.70 -0.23 -13.84
C VAL A 50 6.08 0.24 -15.15
N GLU A 51 6.33 -0.48 -16.24
CA GLU A 51 5.70 -0.18 -17.53
C GLU A 51 4.25 -0.65 -17.57
N ALA A 52 3.94 -1.83 -17.01
CA ALA A 52 2.60 -2.41 -17.12
C ALA A 52 1.51 -1.58 -16.43
N PHE A 53 1.85 -0.82 -15.38
CA PHE A 53 0.91 0.03 -14.63
C PHE A 53 1.08 1.51 -14.96
N ASN A 54 1.88 1.85 -15.97
CA ASN A 54 2.01 3.22 -16.41
C ASN A 54 0.80 3.63 -17.28
N ASP A 55 0.16 4.75 -16.94
CA ASP A 55 -0.95 5.35 -17.70
C ASP A 55 -2.11 4.39 -18.03
N THR A 56 -2.44 3.48 -17.11
CA THR A 56 -3.57 2.55 -17.27
C THR A 56 -4.90 3.14 -16.77
N ASP A 57 -6.00 2.64 -17.33
CA ASP A 57 -7.35 3.00 -16.93
C ASP A 57 -7.91 2.11 -15.81
N PRO A 58 -8.78 2.65 -14.93
CA PRO A 58 -9.57 1.82 -14.02
C PRO A 58 -10.32 0.70 -14.78
N PRO A 59 -10.39 -0.53 -14.22
CA PRO A 59 -10.05 -0.87 -12.84
C PRO A 59 -8.57 -1.28 -12.63
N ALA A 60 -7.70 -1.18 -13.64
CA ALA A 60 -6.29 -1.54 -13.49
C ALA A 60 -5.56 -0.63 -12.47
N PRO A 61 -4.52 -1.14 -11.79
CA PRO A 61 -3.63 -0.29 -11.01
C PRO A 61 -2.85 0.66 -11.91
N ARG A 62 -2.67 1.90 -11.45
CA ARG A 62 -1.89 2.94 -12.14
C ARG A 62 -0.98 3.69 -11.19
N TRP A 63 0.14 4.20 -11.71
CA TRP A 63 1.06 5.04 -10.92
C TRP A 63 0.54 6.47 -10.72
N GLN A 64 -0.20 7.01 -11.70
CA GLN A 64 -0.72 8.37 -11.72
C GLN A 64 -1.97 8.51 -10.84
N GLN A 65 -1.81 8.37 -9.52
CA GLN A 65 -2.85 8.61 -8.51
C GLN A 65 -2.23 8.90 -7.14
N ASP A 66 -2.92 9.73 -6.34
CA ASP A 66 -2.39 10.25 -5.06
C ASP A 66 -2.88 9.51 -3.81
N TRP A 67 -3.73 8.49 -3.97
CA TRP A 67 -4.41 7.82 -2.85
C TRP A 67 -3.63 6.62 -2.29
N PHE A 68 -2.74 6.02 -3.09
CA PHE A 68 -1.88 4.91 -2.66
C PHE A 68 -0.47 5.06 -3.28
N PRO A 69 0.52 5.60 -2.56
CA PRO A 69 1.82 5.95 -3.13
C PRO A 69 2.48 4.83 -3.94
N GLY A 70 3.22 5.17 -5.00
CA GLY A 70 3.75 4.20 -5.96
C GLY A 70 4.61 3.08 -5.34
N LEU A 71 5.48 3.40 -4.38
CA LEU A 71 6.29 2.40 -3.70
C LEU A 71 5.44 1.46 -2.82
N ASP A 72 4.37 1.99 -2.19
CA ASP A 72 3.42 1.18 -1.43
C ASP A 72 2.63 0.25 -2.37
N GLY A 73 2.24 0.75 -3.54
CA GLY A 73 1.64 -0.03 -4.63
C GLY A 73 2.52 -1.20 -5.08
N ALA A 74 3.79 -0.91 -5.38
CA ALA A 74 4.78 -1.91 -5.78
C ALA A 74 5.02 -2.94 -4.66
N ALA A 75 5.20 -2.47 -3.42
CA ALA A 75 5.40 -3.34 -2.26
C ALA A 75 4.20 -4.26 -2.01
N ALA A 76 2.97 -3.72 -2.04
CA ALA A 76 1.75 -4.50 -1.87
C ALA A 76 1.63 -5.58 -2.96
N TYR A 77 1.88 -5.21 -4.21
CA TYR A 77 1.87 -6.15 -5.33
C TYR A 77 2.84 -7.31 -5.12
N VAL A 78 4.12 -7.03 -4.85
CA VAL A 78 5.12 -8.10 -4.71
C VAL A 78 4.92 -8.94 -3.46
N LEU A 79 4.44 -8.35 -2.35
CA LEU A 79 4.13 -9.13 -1.15
C LEU A 79 3.06 -10.18 -1.44
N VAL A 80 2.05 -9.87 -2.26
CA VAL A 80 1.06 -10.87 -2.70
C VAL A 80 1.68 -11.91 -3.62
N ARG A 81 2.45 -11.48 -4.64
CA ARG A 81 3.12 -12.41 -5.58
C ARG A 81 4.05 -13.41 -4.90
N GLU A 82 4.82 -12.95 -3.92
CA GLU A 82 5.83 -13.76 -3.23
C GLU A 82 5.24 -14.60 -2.09
N ARG A 83 4.30 -14.05 -1.31
CA ARG A 83 3.71 -14.78 -0.16
C ARG A 83 2.56 -15.69 -0.55
N ARG A 84 1.93 -15.45 -1.70
CA ARG A 84 0.82 -16.25 -2.24
C ARG A 84 -0.27 -16.52 -1.18
N PRO A 85 -0.78 -15.50 -0.48
CA PRO A 85 -1.72 -15.70 0.62
C PRO A 85 -3.03 -16.31 0.12
N ALA A 86 -3.62 -17.25 0.85
CA ALA A 86 -4.96 -17.77 0.51
C ALA A 86 -6.05 -16.70 0.74
N GLN A 87 -5.82 -15.76 1.65
CA GLN A 87 -6.81 -14.75 2.06
C GLN A 87 -6.15 -13.39 2.28
N ILE A 88 -6.83 -12.34 1.82
CA ILE A 88 -6.49 -10.94 2.08
C ILE A 88 -7.74 -10.26 2.64
N LEU A 89 -7.65 -9.70 3.85
CA LEU A 89 -8.68 -8.86 4.44
C LEU A 89 -8.23 -7.40 4.36
N GLU A 90 -8.98 -6.56 3.66
CA GLU A 90 -8.71 -5.14 3.50
C GLU A 90 -9.77 -4.30 4.21
N ILE A 91 -9.35 -3.44 5.14
CA ILE A 91 -10.24 -2.51 5.87
C ILE A 91 -10.02 -1.11 5.29
N GLY A 92 -11.04 -0.59 4.59
CA GLY A 92 -10.92 0.56 3.72
C GLY A 92 -10.37 0.16 2.35
N SER A 93 -11.24 0.13 1.34
CA SER A 93 -10.92 -0.43 0.01
C SER A 93 -10.87 0.64 -1.07
N GLY A 94 -10.13 0.39 -2.15
CA GLY A 94 -10.08 1.31 -3.29
C GLY A 94 -8.83 1.19 -4.15
N HIS A 95 -7.92 2.16 -4.03
CA HIS A 95 -6.74 2.23 -4.89
C HIS A 95 -5.75 1.08 -4.63
N SER A 96 -5.48 0.77 -3.36
CA SER A 96 -4.68 -0.39 -2.94
C SER A 96 -5.26 -1.71 -3.43
N THR A 97 -6.58 -1.89 -3.37
CA THR A 97 -7.28 -3.10 -3.81
C THR A 97 -6.95 -3.48 -5.26
N ARG A 98 -6.78 -2.49 -6.14
CA ARG A 98 -6.42 -2.73 -7.56
C ARG A 98 -5.05 -3.39 -7.70
N PHE A 99 -4.08 -3.00 -6.89
CA PHE A 99 -2.75 -3.63 -6.87
C PHE A 99 -2.82 -5.06 -6.33
N LEU A 100 -3.58 -5.27 -5.26
CA LEU A 100 -3.77 -6.59 -4.64
C LEU A 100 -4.46 -7.56 -5.62
N ALA A 101 -5.57 -7.13 -6.24
CA ALA A 101 -6.30 -7.90 -7.23
C ALA A 101 -5.43 -8.21 -8.46
N ARG A 102 -4.66 -7.23 -8.94
CA ARG A 102 -3.76 -7.43 -10.07
C ARG A 102 -2.65 -8.44 -9.76
N ALA A 103 -2.09 -8.41 -8.55
CA ALA A 103 -1.09 -9.38 -8.10
C ALA A 103 -1.66 -10.81 -8.03
N VAL A 104 -2.89 -10.97 -7.56
CA VAL A 104 -3.60 -12.25 -7.54
C VAL A 104 -3.78 -12.79 -8.97
N ALA A 105 -4.28 -11.94 -9.88
CA ALA A 105 -4.50 -12.30 -11.27
C ALA A 105 -3.20 -12.69 -11.99
N ASP A 106 -2.17 -11.84 -11.91
CA ASP A 106 -0.87 -12.09 -12.56
C ASP A 106 -0.15 -13.32 -11.96
N GLY A 107 -0.39 -13.61 -10.68
CA GLY A 107 0.17 -14.76 -9.99
C GLY A 107 -0.60 -16.08 -10.19
N GLY A 108 -1.78 -16.03 -10.82
CA GLY A 108 -2.71 -17.16 -10.90
C GLY A 108 -3.03 -17.75 -9.53
N LEU A 109 -3.27 -16.89 -8.54
CA LEU A 109 -3.43 -17.31 -7.14
C LEU A 109 -4.89 -17.64 -6.83
N ASP A 110 -5.11 -18.70 -6.05
CA ASP A 110 -6.39 -19.00 -5.42
C ASP A 110 -6.56 -18.15 -4.14
N THR A 111 -6.49 -16.83 -4.30
CA THR A 111 -6.55 -15.86 -3.21
C THR A 111 -7.93 -15.22 -3.15
N THR A 112 -8.58 -15.29 -1.98
CA THR A 112 -9.81 -14.52 -1.73
C THR A 112 -9.47 -13.16 -1.14
N ILE A 113 -9.92 -12.07 -1.78
CA ILE A 113 -9.82 -10.71 -1.25
C ILE A 113 -11.18 -10.30 -0.66
N THR A 114 -11.23 -10.02 0.64
CA THR A 114 -12.42 -9.52 1.33
C THR A 114 -12.21 -8.06 1.70
N CYS A 115 -13.05 -7.18 1.17
CA CYS A 115 -13.02 -5.75 1.45
C CYS A 115 -14.11 -5.38 2.46
N VAL A 116 -13.75 -4.62 3.50
CA VAL A 116 -14.69 -4.04 4.47
C VAL A 116 -14.59 -2.52 4.38
N ASP A 117 -15.60 -1.90 3.76
CA ASP A 117 -15.67 -0.46 3.58
C ASP A 117 -17.11 0.05 3.84
N PRO A 118 -17.32 0.92 4.85
CA PRO A 118 -18.66 1.43 5.15
C PRO A 118 -19.18 2.46 4.12
N ALA A 119 -18.32 2.97 3.25
CA ALA A 119 -18.68 3.93 2.21
C ALA A 119 -17.78 3.72 0.97
N PRO A 120 -17.97 2.62 0.23
CA PRO A 120 -17.13 2.29 -0.92
C PRO A 120 -17.30 3.35 -2.02
N ARG A 121 -16.19 3.93 -2.47
CA ARG A 121 -16.17 4.99 -3.50
C ARG A 121 -15.47 4.57 -4.78
N ALA A 122 -14.68 3.50 -4.74
CA ALA A 122 -14.06 2.90 -5.90
C ALA A 122 -15.01 1.86 -6.50
N ASP A 123 -15.18 1.87 -7.82
CA ASP A 123 -15.81 0.76 -8.54
C ASP A 123 -14.81 -0.42 -8.54
N LEU A 124 -15.07 -1.41 -7.69
CA LEU A 124 -14.27 -2.62 -7.49
C LEU A 124 -14.95 -3.87 -8.03
N ASP A 125 -16.23 -3.79 -8.42
CA ASP A 125 -17.03 -4.94 -8.91
C ASP A 125 -16.47 -5.51 -10.21
N ARG A 126 -15.60 -4.76 -10.90
CA ARG A 126 -14.94 -5.15 -12.16
C ARG A 126 -13.57 -5.80 -11.97
N LEU A 127 -13.15 -6.06 -10.73
CA LEU A 127 -11.84 -6.66 -10.41
C LEU A 127 -11.88 -8.19 -10.30
N THR A 128 -13.05 -8.81 -10.42
CA THR A 128 -13.27 -10.27 -10.39
C THR A 128 -13.13 -10.90 -11.76
#